data_AF-A0A839SV66-F1
#
_entry.id   AF-A0A839SV66-F1
#
_cell.length_a   1.000
_cell.length_b   1.000
_cell.length_c   1.000
_cell.angle_alpha   90.00
_cell.angle_beta   90.00
_cell.angle_gamma   90.00
#
_symmetry.space_group_name_H-M   'P 1'
#
loop_
_entity.id
_entity.type
_entity.pdbx_description
1 polymer ?
#
loop_
_entity_poly.entity_id
_entity_poly.type
_entity_poly.pdbx_seq_one_letter_code
_entity_poly.pdbx_strand_id
1 'polypeptide(L)'
;MAFGRPLIVTSGYRSPEHNKRVSSTGNSGPHTSGRAVDVHIYGSAAFDLLDASLAHGFTGIGLQQKGPVSSRFIHLDDLPGNDTRKRPWIWSY
;
A
#
# COMPACT_ATOMS: atom_id res chain seq x y z
N MET A 1 -12.45 -13.96 0.83
CA MET A 1 -13.55 -13.04 0.44
C MET A 1 -13.15 -12.27 -0.81
N ALA A 2 -14.07 -11.92 -1.69
CA ALA A 2 -13.79 -11.09 -2.88
C ALA A 2 -14.25 -9.66 -2.64
N PHE A 3 -13.45 -8.66 -3.02
CA PHE A 3 -13.79 -7.24 -2.83
C PHE A 3 -14.96 -6.78 -3.71
N GLY A 4 -15.19 -7.43 -4.86
CA GLY A 4 -16.42 -7.28 -5.65
C GLY A 4 -16.56 -5.98 -6.45
N ARG A 5 -15.53 -5.12 -6.49
CA ARG A 5 -15.50 -3.87 -7.27
C ARG A 5 -14.14 -3.69 -7.95
N PRO A 6 -14.05 -2.89 -9.03
CA PRO A 6 -12.76 -2.55 -9.64
C PRO A 6 -11.83 -1.87 -8.62
N LEU A 7 -10.55 -2.25 -8.63
CA LEU A 7 -9.49 -1.62 -7.87
C LEU A 7 -8.58 -0.85 -8.83
N ILE A 8 -8.50 0.47 -8.66
CA ILE A 8 -7.67 1.32 -9.52
C ILE A 8 -6.26 1.37 -8.92
N VAL A 9 -5.31 0.69 -9.56
CA VAL A 9 -3.90 0.73 -9.17
C VAL A 9 -3.26 2.00 -9.73
N THR A 10 -2.76 2.87 -8.84
CA THR A 10 -2.06 4.12 -9.22
C THR A 10 -0.55 3.97 -9.15
N SER A 11 -0.04 2.97 -8.44
CA SER A 11 1.38 2.66 -8.40
C SER A 11 1.63 1.17 -8.17
N GLY A 12 2.64 0.62 -8.85
CA GLY A 12 3.09 -0.77 -8.70
C GLY A 12 4.60 -0.80 -8.49
N TYR A 13 5.33 -1.57 -9.29
CA TYR A 13 6.79 -1.55 -9.24
C TYR A 13 7.36 -0.15 -9.50
N ARG A 14 8.43 0.20 -8.77
CA ARG A 14 9.23 1.41 -8.98
C ARG A 14 10.70 1.03 -9.10
N SER A 15 11.43 1.60 -10.07
CA SER A 15 12.90 1.51 -10.02
C SER A 15 13.44 2.18 -8.75
N PRO A 16 14.61 1.77 -8.23
CA PRO A 16 15.22 2.41 -7.06
C PRO A 16 15.33 3.94 -7.19
N GLU A 17 15.76 4.43 -8.36
CA GLU A 17 15.93 5.87 -8.64
C GLU A 17 14.59 6.60 -8.63
N HIS A 18 13.54 5.98 -9.18
CA HIS A 18 12.21 6.55 -9.14
C HIS A 18 11.66 6.57 -7.72
N ASN A 19 11.80 5.46 -6.98
CA ASN A 19 11.33 5.37 -5.60
C ASN A 19 11.98 6.43 -4.70
N LYS A 20 13.30 6.63 -4.82
CA LYS A 20 14.02 7.67 -4.07
C LYS A 20 13.51 9.08 -4.35
N ARG A 21 13.01 9.36 -5.57
CA ARG A 21 12.46 10.69 -5.91
C ARG A 21 11.07 10.92 -5.33
N VAL A 22 10.24 9.86 -5.23
CA VAL A 22 8.81 9.99 -4.89
C VAL A 22 8.45 9.47 -3.49
N SER A 23 9.40 8.86 -2.78
CA SER A 23 9.15 8.25 -1.46
C SER A 23 10.30 8.53 -0.49
N SER A 24 9.94 8.70 0.78
CA SER A 24 10.91 8.77 1.90
C SER A 24 11.61 7.44 2.19
N THR A 25 11.16 6.34 1.58
CA THR A 25 11.76 5.00 1.76
C THR A 25 13.04 4.75 0.94
N GLY A 26 13.51 5.77 0.21
CA GLY A 26 14.81 5.74 -0.47
C GLY A 26 14.86 4.75 -1.66
N ASN A 27 15.99 4.06 -1.83
CA ASN A 27 16.21 3.15 -2.98
C ASN A 27 15.65 1.73 -2.76
N SER A 28 15.22 1.39 -1.55
CA SER A 28 14.88 0.02 -1.13
C SER A 28 13.49 -0.08 -0.48
N GLY A 29 12.61 0.87 -0.79
CA GLY A 29 11.23 0.86 -0.33
C GLY A 29 10.41 -0.30 -0.90
N PRO A 30 9.21 -0.57 -0.34
CA PRO A 30 8.40 -1.73 -0.74
C PRO A 30 8.15 -1.86 -2.25
N HIS A 31 7.91 -0.75 -2.96
CA HIS A 31 7.66 -0.79 -4.42
C HIS A 31 8.86 -1.24 -5.25
N THR A 32 10.09 -1.18 -4.74
CA THR A 32 11.27 -1.65 -5.49
C THR A 32 11.41 -3.18 -5.46
N SER A 33 10.59 -3.87 -4.67
CA SER A 33 10.53 -5.34 -4.63
C SER A 33 9.65 -5.96 -5.72
N GLY A 34 8.82 -5.16 -6.40
CA GLY A 34 7.77 -5.66 -7.29
C GLY A 34 6.58 -6.31 -6.57
N ARG A 35 6.52 -6.21 -5.24
CA ARG A 35 5.49 -6.84 -4.38
C ARG A 35 4.64 -5.84 -3.61
N ALA A 36 4.55 -4.60 -4.10
CA ALA A 36 3.74 -3.55 -3.48
C ALA A 36 2.90 -2.81 -4.52
N VAL A 37 1.71 -2.38 -4.11
CA VAL A 37 0.77 -1.62 -4.92
C VAL A 37 0.11 -0.50 -4.10
N ASP A 38 -0.12 0.64 -4.76
CA ASP A 38 -0.98 1.70 -4.24
C ASP A 38 -2.32 1.65 -4.98
N VAL A 39 -3.41 1.57 -4.23
CA VAL A 39 -4.78 1.52 -4.76
C VAL A 39 -5.51 2.81 -4.44
N HIS A 40 -5.98 3.53 -5.45
CA HIS A 40 -6.82 4.69 -5.25
C HIS A 40 -8.19 4.27 -4.71
N ILE A 41 -8.43 4.61 -3.45
CA ILE A 41 -9.63 4.20 -2.73
C ILE A 41 -9.87 5.10 -1.51
N TYR A 42 -11.14 5.31 -1.17
CA TYR A 42 -11.54 6.20 -0.08
C TYR A 42 -12.88 5.80 0.54
N GLY A 43 -13.17 6.38 1.72
CA GLY A 43 -14.46 6.24 2.38
C GLY A 43 -14.75 4.80 2.82
N SER A 44 -15.99 4.35 2.68
CA SER A 44 -16.39 2.98 3.05
C SER A 44 -15.65 1.91 2.25
N ALA A 45 -15.38 2.15 0.97
CA ALA A 45 -14.63 1.20 0.14
C ALA A 45 -13.21 0.97 0.66
N ALA A 46 -12.56 1.99 1.25
CA ALA A 46 -11.24 1.84 1.86
C ALA A 46 -11.29 0.93 3.11
N PHE A 47 -12.37 1.02 3.90
CA PHE A 47 -12.59 0.12 5.04
C PHE A 47 -12.79 -1.32 4.57
N ASP A 48 -13.63 -1.55 3.56
CA ASP A 48 -13.86 -2.87 2.98
C ASP A 48 -12.57 -3.47 2.40
N LEU A 49 -11.72 -2.64 1.78
CA LEU A 49 -10.44 -3.10 1.23
C LEU A 49 -9.46 -3.44 2.35
N LEU A 50 -9.45 -2.69 3.45
CA LEU A 50 -8.63 -3.02 4.61
C LEU A 50 -8.98 -4.41 5.16
N ASP A 51 -10.27 -4.69 5.37
CA ASP A 51 -10.74 -6.00 5.84
C ASP A 51 -10.35 -7.13 4.86
N ALA A 52 -10.60 -6.92 3.57
CA ALA A 52 -10.18 -7.88 2.54
C ALA A 52 -8.65 -8.09 2.54
N SER A 53 -7.87 -7.02 2.71
CA SER A 53 -6.41 -7.10 2.70
C SER A 53 -5.87 -7.93 3.87
N LEU A 54 -6.46 -7.77 5.06
CA LEU A 54 -6.14 -8.59 6.23
C LEU A 54 -6.50 -10.06 5.99
N ALA A 55 -7.69 -10.33 5.42
CA ALA A 55 -8.13 -11.69 5.10
C ALA A 55 -7.27 -12.40 4.03
N HIS A 56 -6.60 -11.63 3.16
CA HIS A 56 -5.70 -12.16 2.12
C HIS A 56 -4.22 -12.18 2.52
N GLY A 57 -3.88 -11.83 3.76
CA GLY A 57 -2.53 -11.98 4.28
C GLY A 57 -1.55 -10.87 3.87
N PHE A 58 -2.04 -9.71 3.44
CA PHE A 58 -1.16 -8.54 3.28
C PHE A 58 -0.55 -8.18 4.63
N THR A 59 0.76 -7.95 4.64
CA THR A 59 1.52 -7.72 5.86
C THR A 59 1.91 -6.26 6.02
N GLY A 60 1.95 -5.49 4.94
CA GLY A 60 2.16 -4.04 4.96
C GLY A 60 0.96 -3.29 4.44
N ILE A 61 0.33 -2.47 5.29
CA ILE A 61 -0.85 -1.70 4.93
C ILE A 61 -0.67 -0.22 5.32
N GLY A 62 -0.54 0.65 4.33
CA GLY A 62 -0.40 2.08 4.54
C GLY A 62 -1.68 2.83 4.17
N LEU A 63 -2.24 3.60 5.11
CA LEU A 63 -3.51 4.30 4.93
C LEU A 63 -3.29 5.80 4.65
N GLN A 64 -3.52 6.25 3.42
CA GLN A 64 -3.58 7.66 3.05
C GLN A 64 -5.04 8.07 2.83
N GLN A 65 -5.74 8.39 3.92
CA GLN A 65 -7.18 8.74 3.88
C GLN A 65 -7.45 10.22 4.24
N LYS A 66 -6.39 11.02 4.42
CA LYS A 66 -6.44 12.48 4.63
C LYS A 66 -6.25 13.23 3.31
N GLY A 67 -6.70 14.49 3.26
CA GLY A 67 -6.55 15.39 2.11
C GLY A 67 -7.63 15.24 1.04
N PRO A 68 -7.43 15.86 -0.14
CA PRO A 68 -8.33 15.75 -1.29
C PRO A 68 -8.60 14.29 -1.67
N VAL A 69 -9.81 13.99 -2.14
CA VAL A 69 -10.18 12.60 -2.51
C VAL A 69 -9.21 12.01 -3.53
N SER A 70 -8.80 12.80 -4.53
CA SER A 70 -7.85 12.40 -5.59
C SER A 70 -6.48 11.95 -5.09
N SER A 71 -6.06 12.34 -3.87
CA SER A 71 -4.80 11.93 -3.28
C SER A 71 -4.91 10.76 -2.30
N ARG A 72 -6.12 10.19 -2.11
CA ARG A 72 -6.34 9.10 -1.16
C ARG A 72 -6.04 7.74 -1.79
N PHE A 73 -5.42 6.87 -1.02
CA PHE A 73 -5.09 5.51 -1.42
C PHE A 73 -4.85 4.60 -0.21
N ILE A 74 -4.75 3.30 -0.49
CA ILE A 74 -4.17 2.31 0.43
C ILE A 74 -2.96 1.69 -0.26
N HIS A 75 -1.81 1.75 0.41
CA HIS A 75 -0.62 0.98 0.08
C HIS A 75 -0.79 -0.44 0.60
N LEU A 76 -0.50 -1.44 -0.22
CA LEU A 76 -0.51 -2.86 0.13
C LEU A 76 0.77 -3.54 -0.31
N ASP A 77 1.38 -4.32 0.58
CA ASP A 77 2.46 -5.25 0.25
C ASP A 77 2.43 -6.52 1.13
N ASP A 78 3.04 -7.59 0.64
CA ASP A 78 3.11 -8.90 1.29
C ASP A 78 4.55 -9.23 1.75
N LEU A 79 5.37 -8.20 1.95
CA LEU A 79 6.78 -8.39 2.23
C LEU A 79 6.98 -8.96 3.65
N PRO A 80 7.94 -9.88 3.84
CA PRO A 80 8.19 -10.46 5.16
C PRO A 80 8.77 -9.41 6.12
N GLY A 81 8.55 -9.66 7.41
CA GLY A 81 9.19 -8.88 8.47
C GLY A 81 10.70 -9.13 8.51
N ASN A 82 11.45 -8.12 8.92
CA ASN A 82 12.87 -8.23 9.25
C ASN A 82 13.22 -7.25 10.39
N ASP A 83 14.51 -7.10 10.69
CA ASP A 83 14.97 -6.26 11.79
C ASP A 83 14.56 -4.79 11.64
N THR A 84 14.51 -4.28 10.40
CA THR A 84 14.23 -2.87 10.09
C THR A 84 12.79 -2.62 9.62
N ARG A 85 12.06 -3.66 9.20
CA ARG A 85 10.68 -3.61 8.74
C ARG A 85 9.86 -4.64 9.49
N LYS A 86 9.23 -4.20 10.58
CA LYS A 86 8.31 -5.06 11.35
C LYS A 86 7.05 -5.34 10.53
N ARG A 87 6.53 -6.56 10.66
CA ARG A 87 5.34 -7.07 9.95
C ARG A 87 4.59 -8.07 10.85
N PRO A 88 3.24 -8.15 10.79
CA PRO A 88 2.36 -7.25 10.05
C PRO A 88 2.39 -5.82 10.62
N TRP A 89 2.20 -4.82 9.77
CA TRP A 89 2.23 -3.42 10.19
C TRP A 89 1.25 -2.57 9.39
N ILE A 90 0.38 -1.86 10.12
CA ILE A 90 -0.49 -0.81 9.59
C ILE A 90 0.09 0.56 9.99
N TRP A 91 0.19 1.49 9.05
CA TRP A 91 0.59 2.88 9.30
C TRP A 91 -0.30 3.88 8.57
N SER A 92 -0.21 5.16 8.96
CA SER A 92 -0.86 6.27 8.24
C SER A 92 0.19 7.18 7.61
N TYR A 93 -0.10 7.69 6.42
CA TYR A 93 0.70 8.74 5.77
C TYR A 93 0.42 10.13 6.38
#